data_AF-A0A2I1HZS7-F1
#
_entry.id   AF-A0A2I1HZS7-F1
#
_cell.length_a   1.000
_cell.length_b   1.000
_cell.length_c   1.000
_cell.angle_alpha   90.00
_cell.angle_beta   90.00
_cell.angle_gamma   90.00
#
_symmetry.space_group_name_H-M   'P 1'
#
loop_
_entity.id
_entity.type
_entity.pdbx_description
1 polymer ?
#
loop_
_entity_poly.entity_id
_entity_poly.type
_entity_poly.pdbx_seq_one_letter_code
_entity_poly.pdbx_strand_id
1 'polypeptide(L)'
;MKRRLAAALLIATLPLGLAACANTKSESAPATSSTQKPTPSASASSSATPTQKADTQSKKEACRIIVSGLKPIQDLNLVDPDQREEGFAQLFKALSSDEITNSEVKEAADKALADAQAFHDFIVANSDSEITEEIEAEAQQLQSTSTASYRALRTMCTANE
;
A
#
# COMPACT_ATOMS: atom_id res chain seq x y z
N MET A 1 26.84 22.06 -4.27
CA MET A 1 27.04 21.00 -3.25
C MET A 1 26.43 19.73 -3.82
N LYS A 2 27.25 18.79 -4.30
CA LYS A 2 26.77 17.53 -4.89
C LYS A 2 26.27 16.60 -3.77
N ARG A 3 24.98 16.66 -3.46
CA ARG A 3 24.33 15.69 -2.57
C ARG A 3 24.17 14.40 -3.37
N ARG A 4 24.65 13.27 -2.85
CA ARG A 4 24.45 11.94 -3.45
C ARG A 4 23.18 11.32 -2.86
N LEU A 5 22.41 10.57 -3.66
CA LEU A 5 21.07 10.05 -3.30
C LEU A 5 21.08 9.27 -1.97
N ALA A 6 22.12 8.46 -1.76
CA ALA A 6 22.29 7.63 -0.57
C ALA A 6 22.30 8.42 0.76
N ALA A 7 22.62 9.72 0.73
CA ALA A 7 22.65 10.58 1.91
C ALA A 7 21.42 11.50 2.06
N ALA A 8 20.60 11.67 1.01
CA ALA A 8 19.55 12.69 0.97
C ALA A 8 18.18 12.20 1.48
N LEU A 9 17.88 10.90 1.37
CA LEU A 9 16.61 10.33 1.87
C LEU A 9 16.48 10.37 3.42
N LEU A 10 17.57 10.64 4.15
CA LEU A 10 17.57 10.72 5.62
C LEU A 10 17.14 12.07 6.20
N ILE A 11 16.96 13.11 5.38
CA ILE A 11 16.72 14.48 5.89
C ILE A 11 15.26 14.94 5.73
N ALA A 12 14.42 14.20 5.00
CA ALA A 12 13.01 14.56 4.81
C ALA A 12 12.10 14.01 5.93
N THR A 13 12.41 14.31 7.19
CA THR A 13 11.50 14.10 8.32
C THR A 13 10.85 15.42 8.74
N LEU A 14 9.54 15.55 8.45
CA LEU A 14 8.49 16.27 9.21
C LEU A 14 8.34 17.82 8.97
N PRO A 15 7.19 18.45 9.33
CA PRO A 15 5.96 18.54 8.51
C PRO A 15 5.34 19.96 8.50
N LEU A 16 4.73 20.43 7.40
CA LEU A 16 3.93 21.67 7.41
C LEU A 16 2.68 21.44 6.55
N GLY A 17 1.51 21.23 7.16
CA GLY A 17 0.38 22.19 7.12
C GLY A 17 -0.19 22.32 5.70
N LEU A 18 -1.45 22.01 5.42
CA LEU A 18 -2.63 22.62 6.01
C LEU A 18 -3.82 21.64 6.00
N ALA A 19 -4.53 21.62 7.12
CA ALA A 19 -5.92 21.21 7.17
C ALA A 19 -6.76 22.15 6.28
N ALA A 20 -7.55 21.57 5.37
CA ALA A 20 -8.73 22.22 4.83
C ALA A 20 -9.92 21.29 5.03
N CYS A 21 -10.40 21.24 6.28
CA CYS A 21 -11.75 20.77 6.54
C CYS A 21 -12.72 21.74 5.86
N ALA A 22 -13.37 21.29 4.80
CA ALA A 22 -14.56 21.93 4.28
C ALA A 22 -15.69 21.76 5.30
N ASN A 23 -15.85 22.73 6.19
CA ASN A 23 -16.99 22.81 7.09
C ASN A 23 -18.13 23.54 6.37
N THR A 24 -18.93 22.81 5.60
CA THR A 24 -20.19 23.31 5.05
C THR A 24 -21.19 23.53 6.18
N LYS A 25 -21.32 24.79 6.58
CA LYS A 25 -22.42 25.31 7.39
C LYS A 25 -23.73 25.14 6.60
N SER A 26 -24.60 24.24 7.03
CA SER A 26 -26.03 24.32 6.72
C SER A 26 -26.78 24.37 8.04
N GLU A 27 -27.34 25.54 8.28
CA GLU A 27 -28.37 25.86 9.25
C GLU A 27 -29.65 25.10 8.91
N SER A 28 -30.32 24.56 9.93
CA SER A 28 -31.77 24.55 10.14
C SER A 28 -32.19 23.40 11.06
N ALA A 29 -32.64 23.74 12.27
CA ALA A 29 -33.67 23.01 13.01
C ALA A 29 -35.01 23.76 12.77
N PRO A 30 -36.23 23.18 12.90
CA PRO A 30 -36.66 22.43 14.09
C PRO A 30 -37.64 21.23 13.91
N ALA A 31 -37.71 20.44 14.99
CA ALA A 31 -38.77 19.57 15.54
C ALA A 31 -39.98 19.07 14.70
N THR A 32 -40.29 17.76 14.76
CA THR A 32 -41.52 17.19 15.39
C THR A 32 -41.56 15.64 15.36
N SER A 33 -42.21 15.04 16.36
CA SER A 33 -42.48 13.61 16.55
C SER A 33 -43.56 13.03 15.61
N SER A 34 -43.42 11.76 15.16
CA SER A 34 -44.45 10.68 15.22
C SER A 34 -44.17 9.50 14.26
N THR A 35 -44.27 8.29 14.82
CA THR A 35 -44.75 6.99 14.30
C THR A 35 -45.00 6.79 12.78
N GLN A 36 -44.27 5.87 12.13
CA GLN A 36 -44.83 4.74 11.30
C GLN A 36 -43.75 3.85 10.63
N LYS A 37 -43.89 2.53 10.82
CA LYS A 37 -43.47 1.40 9.95
C LYS A 37 -44.69 1.07 9.04
N PRO A 38 -44.64 0.54 7.79
CA PRO A 38 -43.83 -0.56 7.19
C PRO A 38 -43.26 -0.22 5.77
N THR A 39 -42.40 -0.97 5.05
CA THR A 39 -42.48 -2.36 4.51
C THR A 39 -41.18 -2.60 3.70
N PRO A 40 -40.56 -3.80 3.66
CA PRO A 40 -39.40 -4.06 2.79
C PRO A 40 -39.85 -4.53 1.40
N SER A 41 -39.42 -3.84 0.33
CA SER A 41 -39.52 -4.35 -1.04
C SER A 41 -38.15 -4.85 -1.47
N ALA A 42 -38.00 -6.17 -1.53
CA ALA A 42 -36.82 -6.83 -2.05
C ALA A 42 -36.86 -6.76 -3.59
N SER A 43 -35.82 -6.17 -4.18
CA SER A 43 -35.52 -6.33 -5.61
C SER A 43 -34.11 -6.89 -5.71
N ALA A 44 -34.03 -8.21 -5.90
CA ALA A 44 -32.79 -8.91 -6.19
C ALA A 44 -32.48 -8.71 -7.69
N SER A 45 -31.56 -7.80 -8.01
CA SER A 45 -30.87 -7.80 -9.29
C SER A 45 -29.59 -8.61 -9.15
N SER A 46 -29.64 -9.87 -9.56
CA SER A 46 -28.46 -10.71 -9.71
C SER A 46 -27.66 -10.24 -10.93
N SER A 47 -26.68 -9.36 -10.71
CA SER A 47 -25.60 -9.18 -11.70
C SER A 47 -24.69 -10.40 -11.62
N ALA A 48 -24.57 -11.10 -12.74
CA ALA A 48 -23.66 -12.22 -12.90
C ALA A 48 -22.21 -11.76 -12.68
N THR A 49 -21.59 -12.24 -11.61
CA THR A 49 -20.15 -12.10 -11.36
C THR A 49 -19.40 -12.90 -12.42
N PRO A 50 -18.27 -12.39 -12.97
CA PRO A 50 -17.40 -13.19 -13.83
C PRO A 50 -17.03 -14.47 -13.09
N THR A 51 -17.02 -15.61 -13.79
CA THR A 51 -16.58 -16.90 -13.25
C THR A 51 -15.08 -16.84 -12.97
N GLN A 52 -14.71 -16.23 -11.84
CA GLN A 52 -13.40 -16.33 -11.24
C GLN A 52 -13.25 -17.78 -10.79
N LYS A 53 -12.15 -18.42 -11.19
CA LYS A 53 -11.81 -19.76 -10.69
C LYS A 53 -11.87 -19.69 -9.16
N ALA A 54 -12.67 -20.55 -8.54
CA ALA A 54 -12.79 -20.54 -7.09
C ALA A 54 -11.40 -20.80 -6.49
N ASP A 55 -10.89 -19.83 -5.75
CA ASP A 55 -9.62 -19.96 -5.03
C ASP A 55 -9.75 -21.06 -3.98
N THR A 56 -8.81 -22.00 -3.96
CA THR A 56 -8.73 -23.03 -2.92
C THR A 56 -8.13 -22.48 -1.62
N GLN A 57 -7.30 -21.43 -1.72
CA GLN A 57 -6.73 -20.72 -0.59
C GLN A 57 -7.59 -19.51 -0.23
N SER A 58 -7.92 -19.37 1.05
CA SER A 58 -8.66 -18.20 1.54
C SER A 58 -7.79 -16.93 1.53
N LYS A 59 -8.42 -15.75 1.42
CA LYS A 59 -7.72 -14.46 1.53
C LYS A 59 -6.95 -14.33 2.85
N LYS A 60 -7.56 -14.77 3.96
CA LYS A 60 -6.93 -14.77 5.29
C LYS A 60 -5.66 -15.62 5.33
N GLU A 61 -5.69 -16.81 4.73
CA GLU A 61 -4.52 -17.68 4.68
C GLU A 61 -3.39 -17.09 3.84
N ALA A 62 -3.71 -16.62 2.63
CA ALA A 62 -2.76 -15.95 1.75
C ALA A 62 -2.11 -14.73 2.43
N CYS A 63 -2.92 -13.90 3.09
CA CYS A 63 -2.43 -12.74 3.84
C CYS A 63 -1.55 -13.10 5.03
N ARG A 64 -1.78 -14.22 5.71
CA ARG A 64 -0.88 -14.69 6.79
C ARG A 64 0.49 -15.07 6.27
N ILE A 65 0.59 -15.60 5.05
CA ILE A 65 1.87 -15.92 4.41
C ILE A 65 2.67 -14.62 4.20
N ILE A 66 2.04 -13.60 3.59
CA ILE A 66 2.65 -12.29 3.38
C ILE A 66 3.09 -11.68 4.71
N VAL A 67 2.19 -11.56 5.69
CA VAL A 67 2.50 -10.96 6.99
C VAL A 67 3.62 -11.71 7.71
N SER A 68 3.66 -13.04 7.59
CA SER A 68 4.75 -13.83 8.20
C SER A 68 6.06 -13.66 7.48
N GLY A 69 6.06 -13.58 6.15
CA GLY A 69 7.24 -13.31 5.33
C GLY A 69 7.86 -11.94 5.57
N LEU A 70 7.06 -10.96 6.01
CA LEU A 70 7.52 -9.60 6.32
C LEU A 70 8.08 -9.43 7.73
N LYS A 71 7.89 -10.40 8.64
CA LYS A 71 8.38 -10.32 10.03
C LYS A 71 9.89 -10.04 10.13
N PRO A 72 10.78 -10.67 9.34
CA PRO A 72 12.22 -10.44 9.42
C PRO A 72 12.64 -8.99 9.17
N ILE A 73 11.85 -8.22 8.42
CA ILE A 73 12.16 -6.81 8.10
C ILE A 73 12.04 -5.93 9.35
N GLN A 74 11.17 -6.29 10.29
CA GLN A 74 10.91 -5.47 11.48
C GLN A 74 12.13 -5.35 12.41
N ASP A 75 13.07 -6.30 12.33
CA ASP A 75 14.28 -6.33 13.15
C ASP A 75 15.46 -5.58 12.50
N LEU A 76 15.28 -5.06 11.28
CA LEU A 76 16.32 -4.37 10.52
C LEU A 76 16.33 -2.86 10.83
N ASN A 77 17.54 -2.30 10.95
CA ASN A 77 17.76 -0.87 10.95
C ASN A 77 17.83 -0.34 9.50
N LEU A 78 16.69 0.07 8.95
CA LEU A 78 16.59 0.60 7.60
C LEU A 78 17.25 1.98 7.40
N VAL A 79 17.99 2.52 8.37
CA VAL A 79 18.92 3.65 8.19
C VAL A 79 20.29 3.17 7.70
N ASP A 80 20.65 1.92 8.01
CA ASP A 80 21.86 1.28 7.51
C ASP A 80 21.66 0.82 6.04
N PRO A 81 22.61 1.09 5.13
CA PRO A 81 22.45 0.73 3.71
C PRO A 81 22.40 -0.78 3.46
N ASP A 82 23.20 -1.57 4.18
CA ASP A 82 23.26 -3.02 3.98
C ASP A 82 21.97 -3.66 4.51
N GLN A 83 21.49 -3.20 5.67
CA GLN A 83 20.22 -3.68 6.21
C GLN A 83 18.99 -3.18 5.44
N ARG A 84 19.07 -2.03 4.75
CA ARG A 84 18.02 -1.64 3.80
C ARG A 84 17.94 -2.57 2.61
N GLU A 85 19.08 -2.92 2.04
CA GLU A 85 19.14 -3.83 0.90
C GLU A 85 18.58 -5.21 1.28
N GLU A 86 18.97 -5.71 2.47
CA GLU A 86 18.37 -6.92 3.05
C GLU A 86 16.85 -6.76 3.24
N GLY A 87 16.38 -5.59 3.69
CA GLY A 87 14.96 -5.29 3.81
C GLY A 87 14.20 -5.41 2.48
N PHE A 88 14.76 -4.88 1.39
CA PHE A 88 14.18 -5.06 0.05
C PHE A 88 14.21 -6.51 -0.41
N ALA A 89 15.31 -7.23 -0.20
CA ALA A 89 15.41 -8.65 -0.55
C ALA A 89 14.35 -9.50 0.17
N GLN A 90 14.15 -9.28 1.47
CA GLN A 90 13.12 -9.95 2.26
C GLN A 90 11.71 -9.55 1.83
N LEU A 91 11.48 -8.27 1.51
CA LEU A 91 10.20 -7.79 0.97
C LEU A 91 9.87 -8.50 -0.34
N PHE A 92 10.82 -8.54 -1.28
CA PHE A 92 10.61 -9.18 -2.58
C PHE A 92 10.31 -10.66 -2.43
N LYS A 93 11.08 -11.36 -1.60
CA LYS A 93 10.86 -12.78 -1.30
C LYS A 93 9.48 -13.05 -0.69
N ALA A 94 9.02 -12.20 0.23
CA ALA A 94 7.73 -12.36 0.88
C ALA A 94 6.57 -12.16 -0.11
N LEU A 95 6.66 -11.14 -0.98
CA LEU A 95 5.62 -10.82 -1.96
C LEU A 95 5.61 -11.78 -3.16
N SER A 96 6.77 -12.31 -3.55
CA SER A 96 6.91 -13.27 -4.65
C SER A 96 6.73 -14.73 -4.21
N SER A 97 6.20 -15.00 -3.02
CA SER A 97 6.08 -16.37 -2.52
C SER A 97 5.10 -17.19 -3.37
N ASP A 98 5.56 -18.35 -3.84
CA ASP A 98 4.75 -19.32 -4.59
C ASP A 98 3.60 -19.92 -3.75
N GLU A 99 3.65 -19.77 -2.42
CA GLU A 99 2.60 -20.23 -1.51
C GLU A 99 1.36 -19.32 -1.52
N ILE A 100 1.46 -18.12 -2.11
CA ILE A 100 0.34 -17.20 -2.31
C ILE A 100 -0.40 -17.62 -3.58
N THR A 101 -1.46 -18.39 -3.40
CA THR A 101 -2.27 -18.97 -4.50
C THR A 101 -3.65 -18.35 -4.63
N ASN A 102 -4.13 -17.61 -3.62
CA ASN A 102 -5.34 -16.81 -3.73
C ASN A 102 -5.16 -15.71 -4.79
N SER A 103 -5.99 -15.74 -5.84
CA SER A 103 -5.83 -14.88 -7.02
C SER A 103 -5.82 -13.37 -6.71
N GLU A 104 -6.75 -12.89 -5.88
CA GLU A 104 -6.82 -11.46 -5.54
C GLU A 104 -5.64 -11.00 -4.68
N VAL A 105 -5.28 -11.79 -3.67
CA VAL A 105 -4.13 -11.47 -2.81
C VAL A 105 -2.83 -11.55 -3.61
N LYS A 106 -2.71 -12.53 -4.52
CA LYS A 106 -1.56 -12.66 -5.42
C LYS A 106 -1.43 -11.46 -6.34
N GLU A 107 -2.51 -11.01 -6.99
CA GLU A 107 -2.47 -9.85 -7.86
C GLU A 107 -2.04 -8.58 -7.11
N ALA A 108 -2.55 -8.38 -5.90
CA ALA A 108 -2.14 -7.26 -5.05
C ALA A 108 -0.68 -7.37 -4.59
N ALA A 109 -0.20 -8.58 -4.26
CA ALA A 109 1.18 -8.84 -3.90
C ALA A 109 2.14 -8.63 -5.09
N ASP A 110 1.80 -9.14 -6.27
CA ASP A 110 2.56 -8.98 -7.51
C ASP A 110 2.65 -7.49 -7.90
N LYS A 111 1.56 -6.73 -7.73
CA LYS A 111 1.59 -5.27 -7.94
C LYS A 111 2.48 -4.55 -6.92
N ALA A 112 2.38 -4.88 -5.64
CA ALA A 112 3.24 -4.29 -4.61
C ALA A 112 4.72 -4.63 -4.84
N LEU A 113 5.01 -5.85 -5.29
CA LEU A 113 6.34 -6.30 -5.68
C LEU A 113 6.88 -5.47 -6.84
N ALA A 114 6.13 -5.37 -7.94
CA ALA A 114 6.56 -4.63 -9.12
C ALA A 114 6.82 -3.14 -8.81
N ASP A 115 5.94 -2.49 -8.03
CA ASP A 115 6.13 -1.09 -7.67
C ASP A 115 7.33 -0.89 -6.72
N ALA A 116 7.58 -1.83 -5.81
CA ALA A 116 8.74 -1.81 -4.91
C ALA A 116 10.06 -2.07 -5.66
N GLN A 117 10.06 -2.99 -6.62
CA GLN A 117 11.20 -3.25 -7.50
C GLN A 117 11.53 -2.03 -8.36
N ALA A 118 10.53 -1.39 -8.97
CA ALA A 118 10.75 -0.18 -9.75
C ALA A 118 11.39 0.95 -8.92
N PHE A 119 10.98 1.11 -7.67
CA PHE A 119 11.60 2.07 -6.77
C PHE A 119 13.04 1.68 -6.39
N HIS A 120 13.29 0.41 -6.06
CA HIS A 120 14.61 -0.10 -5.73
C HIS A 120 15.59 0.01 -6.91
N ASP A 121 15.19 -0.45 -8.09
CA ASP A 121 15.97 -0.38 -9.33
C ASP A 121 16.33 1.07 -9.67
N PHE A 122 15.39 2.01 -9.47
CA PHE A 122 15.66 3.44 -9.66
C PHE A 122 16.72 3.96 -8.69
N ILE A 123 16.65 3.59 -7.41
CA ILE A 123 17.66 3.99 -6.41
C ILE A 123 19.03 3.43 -6.81
N VAL A 124 19.10 2.15 -7.20
CA VAL A 124 20.35 1.49 -7.61
C VAL A 124 20.93 2.18 -8.84
N ALA A 125 20.10 2.42 -9.87
CA ALA A 125 20.52 3.07 -11.11
C ALA A 125 21.03 4.51 -10.93
N ASN A 126 20.57 5.21 -9.88
CA ASN A 126 20.92 6.60 -9.61
C ASN A 126 21.83 6.78 -8.38
N SER A 127 22.39 5.70 -7.84
CA SER A 127 23.19 5.72 -6.61
C SER A 127 24.44 6.60 -6.69
N ASP A 128 25.09 6.63 -7.86
CA ASP A 128 26.28 7.44 -8.15
C ASP A 128 25.99 8.75 -8.90
N SER A 129 24.73 9.01 -9.24
CA SER A 129 24.30 10.20 -9.99
C SER A 129 24.32 11.46 -9.13
N GLU A 130 24.51 12.62 -9.78
CA GLU A 130 24.18 13.90 -9.16
C GLU A 130 22.67 14.00 -8.97
N ILE A 131 22.21 14.49 -7.81
CA ILE A 131 20.78 14.68 -7.56
C ILE A 131 20.31 15.95 -8.23
N THR A 132 19.56 15.77 -9.31
CA THR A 132 18.79 16.80 -9.98
C THR A 132 17.35 16.82 -9.46
N GLU A 133 16.61 17.89 -9.75
CA GLU A 133 15.20 18.01 -9.38
C GLU A 133 14.35 16.91 -10.04
N GLU A 134 14.71 16.48 -11.25
CA GLU A 134 14.03 15.41 -11.96
C GLU A 134 14.23 14.05 -11.28
N ILE A 135 15.46 13.73 -10.89
CA ILE A 135 15.78 12.49 -10.16
C ILE A 135 15.06 12.47 -8.80
N GLU A 136 15.02 13.60 -8.11
CA GLU A 136 14.29 13.73 -6.84
C GLU A 136 12.78 13.53 -7.03
N ALA A 137 12.19 14.17 -8.04
CA ALA A 137 10.77 14.04 -8.34
C ALA A 137 10.38 12.60 -8.71
N GLU A 138 11.19 11.93 -9.54
CA GLU A 138 10.95 10.54 -9.94
C GLU A 138 11.10 9.58 -8.74
N ALA A 139 12.12 9.76 -7.90
CA ALA A 139 12.27 8.99 -6.66
C ALA A 139 11.04 9.12 -5.75
N GLN A 140 10.55 10.35 -5.55
CA GLN A 140 9.37 10.61 -4.72
C GLN A 140 8.10 9.98 -5.32
N GLN A 141 7.94 10.04 -6.64
CA GLN A 141 6.82 9.42 -7.34
C GLN A 141 6.84 7.89 -7.21
N LEU A 142 7.99 7.25 -7.41
CA LEU A 142 8.16 5.80 -7.27
C LEU A 142 7.95 5.35 -5.83
N GLN A 143 8.50 6.08 -4.85
CA GLN A 143 8.27 5.84 -3.43
C GLN A 143 6.79 5.93 -3.06
N SER A 144 6.10 6.96 -3.55
CA SER A 144 4.65 7.16 -3.32
C SER A 144 3.84 6.01 -3.91
N THR A 145 4.15 5.59 -5.14
CA THR A 145 3.51 4.47 -5.83
C THR A 145 3.70 3.16 -5.06
N SER A 146 4.94 2.84 -4.68
CA SER A 146 5.26 1.64 -3.89
C SER A 146 4.55 1.65 -2.53
N THR A 147 4.53 2.80 -1.85
CA THR A 147 3.82 2.96 -0.58
C THR A 147 2.31 2.75 -0.75
N ALA A 148 1.72 3.25 -1.85
CA ALA A 148 0.30 3.14 -2.11
C ALA A 148 -0.12 1.69 -2.37
N SER A 149 0.63 0.93 -3.17
CA SER A 149 0.33 -0.48 -3.42
C SER A 149 0.52 -1.34 -2.17
N TYR A 150 1.57 -1.09 -1.38
CA TYR A 150 1.74 -1.77 -0.09
C TYR A 150 0.60 -1.47 0.89
N ARG A 151 0.13 -0.21 0.96
CA ARG A 151 -1.04 0.14 1.77
C ARG A 151 -2.30 -0.57 1.30
N ALA A 152 -2.53 -0.64 -0.01
CA ALA A 152 -3.68 -1.37 -0.56
C ALA A 152 -3.64 -2.86 -0.19
N LEU A 153 -2.48 -3.50 -0.35
CA LEU A 153 -2.26 -4.89 0.06
C LEU A 153 -2.48 -5.07 1.57
N ARG A 154 -1.94 -4.18 2.40
CA ARG A 154 -2.16 -4.20 3.85
C ARG A 154 -3.64 -4.07 4.20
N THR A 155 -4.34 -3.10 3.61
CA THR A 155 -5.79 -2.89 3.85
C THR A 155 -6.57 -4.15 3.49
N MET A 156 -6.26 -4.76 2.35
CA MET A 156 -6.84 -6.05 1.95
C MET A 156 -6.58 -7.10 3.03
N CYS A 157 -5.36 -7.23 3.53
CA CYS A 157 -5.03 -8.24 4.52
C CYS A 157 -5.63 -7.98 5.91
N THR A 158 -5.73 -6.74 6.35
CA THR A 158 -6.37 -6.38 7.64
C THR A 158 -7.89 -6.53 7.60
N ALA A 159 -8.53 -6.31 6.45
CA ALA A 159 -9.98 -6.48 6.30
C ALA A 159 -10.41 -7.95 6.33
N ASN A 160 -9.46 -8.89 6.23
CA ASN A 160 -9.68 -10.33 6.21
C ASN A 160 -9.07 -11.03 7.43
N GLU A 161 -8.73 -10.28 8.50
CA GLU A 161 -8.28 -10.81 9.80
C GLU A 161 -9.40 -11.45 10.62
#